data_AF-A0A972KBA5-F1
#
_entry.id   AF-A0A972KBA5-F1
#
_cell.length_a   1.000
_cell.length_b   1.000
_cell.length_c   1.000
_cell.angle_alpha   90.00
_cell.angle_beta   90.00
_cell.angle_gamma   90.00
#
_symmetry.space_group_name_H-M   'P 1'
#
loop_
_entity.id
_entity.type
_entity.pdbx_description
1 polymer ?
#
loop_
_entity_poly.entity_id
_entity_poly.type
_entity_poly.pdbx_seq_one_letter_code
_entity_poly.pdbx_strand_id
1 'polypeptide(L)' 'MDILEVLGLDDLLAQFVLAIGAAMWLGNAFAIYQHKQGRSPKGVDTPFNTVRAWWLLWVGVVISLWGLISMFAK' A
#
# COMPACT_ATOMS: atom_id res chain seq x y z
N MET A 1 -19.16 -10.78 -25.01
CA MET A 1 -18.39 -9.67 -24.44
C MET A 1 -18.75 -9.63 -22.97
N ASP A 2 -17.80 -9.93 -22.09
CA ASP A 2 -18.05 -9.95 -20.65
C ASP A 2 -18.31 -8.51 -20.18
N ILE A 3 -19.25 -8.32 -19.25
CA ILE A 3 -19.61 -6.98 -18.75
C ILE A 3 -18.39 -6.29 -18.12
N LEU A 4 -17.49 -7.10 -17.53
CA LEU A 4 -16.23 -6.65 -16.94
C LEU A 4 -15.28 -6.04 -17.98
N GLU A 5 -15.25 -6.63 -19.17
CA GLU A 5 -14.39 -6.24 -20.28
C GLU A 5 -14.90 -4.95 -20.94
N VAL A 6 -16.23 -4.82 -21.08
CA VAL A 6 -16.88 -3.61 -21.62
C VAL A 6 -16.67 -2.40 -20.73
N LEU A 7 -16.63 -2.60 -19.41
CA LEU A 7 -16.45 -1.54 -18.42
C LEU A 7 -14.97 -1.32 -18.04
N GLY A 8 -14.03 -2.11 -18.57
CA GLY A 8 -12.61 -2.03 -18.23
C GLY A 8 -12.32 -2.28 -16.74
N LEU A 9 -13.16 -3.09 -16.07
CA LEU A 9 -13.12 -3.22 -14.62
C LEU A 9 -11.86 -3.92 -14.14
N ASP A 10 -11.29 -4.84 -14.92
CA ASP A 10 -10.07 -5.56 -14.58
C ASP A 10 -8.87 -4.61 -14.43
N ASP A 11 -8.73 -3.66 -15.36
CA ASP A 11 -7.68 -2.64 -15.29
C ASP A 11 -7.88 -1.68 -14.13
N LEU A 12 -9.13 -1.28 -13.90
CA LEU A 12 -9.47 -0.41 -12.78
C LEU A 12 -9.14 -1.09 -11.45
N LEU A 13 -9.49 -2.38 -11.30
CA LEU A 13 -9.17 -3.16 -10.10
C LEU A 13 -7.67 -3.30 -9.90
N ALA A 14 -6.91 -3.61 -10.96
CA ALA A 14 -5.45 -3.70 -10.86
C ALA A 14 -4.81 -2.37 -10.42
N GLN A 15 -5.29 -1.24 -10.96
CA GLN A 15 -4.86 0.11 -10.56
C GLN A 15 -5.22 0.42 -9.10
N PHE A 16 -6.41 0.06 -8.63
CA PHE A 16 -6.80 0.24 -7.23
C PHE A 16 -5.92 -0.59 -6.28
N VAL A 17 -5.67 -1.86 -6.63
CA VAL A 17 -4.79 -2.75 -5.86
C VAL A 17 -3.39 -2.15 -5.76
N LEU A 18 -2.85 -1.67 -6.88
CA LEU A 18 -1.56 -0.97 -6.92
C LEU A 18 -1.55 0.28 -6.05
N ALA A 19 -2.56 1.14 -6.17
CA ALA A 19 -2.65 2.40 -5.43
C ALA A 19 -2.75 2.18 -3.91
N ILE A 20 -3.58 1.23 -3.47
CA ILE A 20 -3.75 0.89 -2.05
C ILE A 20 -2.47 0.27 -1.50
N GLY A 21 -1.86 -0.66 -2.23
CA GLY A 21 -0.55 -1.22 -1.87
C GLY A 21 0.48 -0.11 -1.69
N ALA A 22 0.55 0.81 -2.66
CA ALA A 22 1.51 1.91 -2.68
C ALA A 22 1.33 2.84 -1.48
N ALA A 23 0.11 3.27 -1.22
CA ALA A 23 -0.22 4.10 -0.06
C ALA A 23 0.19 3.42 1.26
N MET A 24 -0.03 2.10 1.36
CA MET A 24 0.31 1.32 2.54
C MET A 24 1.82 1.27 2.78
N TRP A 25 2.62 0.84 1.79
CA TRP A 25 4.06 0.69 2.05
C TRP A 25 4.79 2.02 2.14
N LEU A 26 4.42 3.03 1.34
CA LEU A 26 5.01 4.37 1.43
C LEU A 26 4.67 5.05 2.76
N GLY A 27 3.40 4.98 3.18
CA GLY A 27 2.96 5.55 4.46
C GLY A 27 3.65 4.93 5.65
N ASN A 28 3.80 3.60 5.66
CA ASN A 28 4.49 2.90 6.75
C ASN A 28 6.02 3.11 6.70
N ALA A 29 6.63 3.16 5.51
CA ALA A 29 8.05 3.50 5.38
C ALA A 29 8.34 4.91 5.92
N PHE A 30 7.50 5.89 5.59
CA PHE A 30 7.60 7.25 6.13
C PHE A 30 7.42 7.27 7.66
N ALA A 31 6.44 6.53 8.18
CA ALA A 31 6.22 6.43 9.62
C ALA A 31 7.42 5.81 10.37
N ILE A 32 8.01 4.75 9.83
CA ILE A 32 9.23 4.14 10.38
C ILE A 32 10.40 5.13 10.36
N TYR A 33 10.57 5.87 9.26
CA TYR A 33 11.60 6.90 9.14
C TYR A 33 11.45 8.00 10.20
N GLN A 34 10.24 8.52 10.38
CA GLN A 34 9.95 9.54 11.39
C GLN A 34 10.18 9.01 12.82
N HIS A 35 9.76 7.76 13.09
CA HIS A 35 10.01 7.12 14.37
C HIS A 35 11.51 6.98 14.67
N LYS A 36 12.32 6.60 13.67
CA LYS A 36 13.79 6.55 13.80
C LYS A 36 14.42 7.91 14.11
N GLN A 37 13.77 9.01 13.73
CA GLN A 37 14.18 10.37 14.11
C GLN A 37 13.67 10.81 15.49
N GLY A 38 13.01 9.93 16.25
CA GLY A 38 12.40 10.28 17.53
C GLY A 38 11.19 11.22 17.40
N ARG A 39 10.61 11.34 16.20
CA ARG A 39 9.43 12.18 15.94
C ARG A 39 8.17 11.35 16.08
N SER A 40 7.17 11.88 16.76
CA SER A 40 5.82 11.34 16.82
C SER A 40 4.81 12.36 16.26
N PRO A 41 3.63 11.91 15.79
CA PRO A 41 2.55 12.81 15.44
C PRO A 41 2.14 13.66 16.65
N LYS A 42 1.89 14.95 16.44
CA LYS A 42 1.40 15.85 17.49
C LYS A 42 0.01 15.41 17.94
N GLY A 43 -0.22 15.39 19.25
CA GLY A 43 -1.54 15.05 19.82
C GLY A 43 -1.88 13.56 19.83
N VAL A 44 -0.88 12.68 19.67
CA VAL A 44 -1.05 11.22 19.77
C VAL A 44 -0.11 10.67 20.83
N ASP A 45 -0.69 10.17 21.93
CA ASP A 45 0.06 9.56 23.04
C ASP A 45 0.26 8.04 22.88
N THR A 46 -0.26 7.46 21.80
CA THR A 46 -0.12 6.02 21.53
C THR A 46 1.32 5.70 21.09
N PRO A 47 1.99 4.70 21.69
CA PRO A 47 3.33 4.30 21.28
C PRO A 47 3.33 3.79 19.84
N PHE A 48 4.42 4.07 19.13
CA PHE A 48 4.61 3.57 17.77
C PHE A 48 4.75 2.05 17.77
N ASN A 49 3.86 1.36 17.04
CA ASN A 49 3.93 -0.09 16.89
C ASN A 49 4.80 -0.47 15.69
N THR A 50 6.09 -0.70 15.96
CA THR A 50 7.10 -1.05 14.96
C THR A 50 6.76 -2.35 14.22
N VAL A 51 6.22 -3.36 14.91
CA VAL A 51 5.86 -4.65 14.30
C VAL A 51 4.77 -4.45 13.25
N ARG A 52 3.70 -3.73 13.60
CA ARG A 52 2.60 -3.42 12.68
C ARG A 52 3.09 -2.63 11.47
N ALA A 53 3.94 -1.63 11.68
CA ALA A 53 4.45 -0.80 10.60
C ALA A 53 5.27 -1.60 9.58
N TRP A 54 6.15 -2.49 10.04
CA TRP A 54 6.91 -3.37 9.16
C TRP A 54 6.03 -4.40 8.45
N TRP A 55 5.03 -4.96 9.14
CA TRP A 55 4.08 -5.87 8.53
C TRP A 55 3.31 -5.20 7.39
N LEU A 56 2.73 -4.02 7.64
CA LEU A 56 1.98 -3.28 6.63
C LEU A 56 2.88 -2.80 5.48
N LEU A 57 4.14 -2.49 5.74
CA LEU A 57 5.11 -2.19 4.69
C LEU A 57 5.29 -3.39 3.75
N TRP A 58 5.56 -4.57 4.30
CA TRP A 58 5.73 -5.79 3.49
C TRP A 58 4.48 -6.15 2.72
N VAL A 59 3.31 -6.14 3.36
CA VAL A 59 2.02 -6.40 2.71
C VAL A 59 1.77 -5.40 1.58
N GLY A 60 2.00 -4.12 1.82
CA GLY A 60 1.86 -3.08 0.81
C GLY A 60 2.78 -3.29 -0.40
N VAL A 61 4.03 -3.71 -0.18
CA VAL A 61 4.97 -4.04 -1.27
C VAL A 61 4.45 -5.22 -2.10
N VAL A 62 4.06 -6.33 -1.44
CA VAL A 62 3.56 -7.53 -2.12
C VAL A 62 2.33 -7.22 -2.97
N ILE A 63 1.36 -6.50 -2.41
CA ILE A 63 0.11 -6.16 -3.12
C ILE A 63 0.37 -5.15 -4.25
N SER A 64 1.27 -4.19 -4.05
CA SER A 64 1.66 -3.26 -5.14
C SER A 64 2.28 -4.00 -6.31
N LEU A 65 3.22 -4.92 -6.03
CA LEU A 65 3.85 -5.73 -7.06
C LEU A 65 2.83 -6.60 -7.79
N TRP A 66 1.88 -7.19 -7.06
CA TRP A 66 0.78 -7.94 -7.65
C TRP A 66 -0.04 -7.08 -8.61
N GLY A 67 -0.54 -5.93 -8.14
CA GLY A 67 -1.33 -5.02 -8.97
C GLY A 67 -0.56 -4.55 -10.21
N LEU A 68 0.73 -4.23 -10.05
CA LEU A 68 1.61 -3.85 -11.14
C LEU A 68 1.77 -4.98 -12.17
N ILE A 69 2.06 -6.21 -11.73
CA ILE A 69 2.21 -7.37 -12.61
C ILE A 69 0.90 -7.63 -13.35
N SER A 70 -0.25 -7.58 -12.68
CA SER A 70 -1.55 -7.79 -13.33
C SER A 70 -1.85 -6.80 -14.47
N MET A 71 -1.29 -5.58 -14.42
CA MET A 71 -1.46 -4.61 -15.49
C MET A 71 -0.61 -4.92 -16.74
N PHE A 72 0.56 -5.55 -16.56
CA PHE A 72 1.53 -5.78 -17.64
C PHE A 72 1.59 -7.22 -18.14
N ALA A 73 1.18 -8.20 -17.33
CA ALA A 73 1.19 -9.62 -17.66
C ALA A 73 -0.07 -10.08 -18.41
N LYS A 74 -0.68 -9.18 -19.18
CA LYS A 74 -1.85 -9.45 -20.03
C LYS A 74 -1.50 -10.33 -21.22
#